data_AF-A0A556V9E8-F1
#
_entry.id   AF-A0A556V9E8-F1
#
_cell.length_a   1.000
_cell.length_b   1.000
_cell.length_c   1.000
_cell.angle_alpha   90.00
_cell.angle_beta   90.00
_cell.angle_gamma   90.00
#
_symmetry.space_group_name_H-M   'P 1'
#
loop_
_entity.id
_entity.type
_entity.pdbx_description
1 polymer ?
#
loop_
_entity_poly.entity_id
_entity_poly.type
_entity_poly.pdbx_seq_one_letter_code
_entity_poly.pdbx_strand_id
1 'polypeptide(L)'
;MAASIASRAVSRALRGTATVPLLLSRNKLVRVSPRRWLNLQEYQSKKLMQDCGVAVQRFFVADNASEAMDAAKRLNAKEIVLKAQILAGGRGKGVFDSGLKGGVHLTKDPAVVQELANKMLGFNLTTKQTPKEGVKVNTVMVAEALDISRETYFAILMDRACNGPVMVGSPQGGMDIEEEVIDIFEGVRDDQALRMAANLGFKGPLERQVMEQESERSTKTTCTLTRLLSTACMLGFSGTLAAEASVVCVAFISAINDSLMCRNCRGYKR
;
A
#
# COMPACT_ATOMS: atom_id res chain seq x y z
N MET A 1 -26.13 -64.15 -21.77
CA MET A 1 -27.25 -64.62 -20.94
C MET A 1 -27.14 -63.89 -19.60
N ALA A 2 -27.80 -62.75 -19.41
CA ALA A 2 -29.22 -62.53 -19.08
C ALA A 2 -29.51 -62.62 -17.56
N ALA A 3 -30.13 -61.53 -17.06
CA ALA A 3 -30.94 -61.36 -15.84
C ALA A 3 -30.23 -61.48 -14.46
N SER A 4 -30.24 -60.46 -13.60
CA SER A 4 -31.37 -59.85 -12.86
C SER A 4 -32.14 -60.87 -12.01
N ILE A 5 -32.28 -60.62 -10.70
CA ILE A 5 -33.57 -60.52 -10.01
C ILE A 5 -33.33 -60.11 -8.55
N ALA A 6 -34.16 -59.15 -8.14
CA ALA A 6 -34.21 -58.54 -6.83
C ALA A 6 -35.24 -59.23 -5.90
N SER A 7 -35.03 -59.02 -4.61
CA SER A 7 -36.04 -58.62 -3.60
C SER A 7 -37.06 -59.63 -3.05
N ARG A 8 -37.19 -59.55 -1.72
CA ARG A 8 -38.38 -59.59 -0.84
C ARG A 8 -38.18 -60.57 0.32
N ALA A 9 -38.59 -60.31 1.57
CA ALA A 9 -39.16 -59.16 2.27
C ALA A 9 -39.24 -59.53 3.76
N VAL A 10 -39.61 -58.55 4.60
CA VAL A 10 -40.65 -58.62 5.65
C VAL A 10 -40.22 -57.95 6.95
N SER A 11 -41.00 -56.92 7.25
CA SER A 11 -41.00 -55.99 8.35
C SER A 11 -41.44 -56.61 9.68
N ARG A 12 -40.97 -56.07 10.80
CA ARG A 12 -41.78 -56.02 12.04
C ARG A 12 -41.45 -54.82 12.91
N ALA A 13 -42.50 -54.35 13.57
CA ALA A 13 -42.77 -53.03 14.08
C ALA A 13 -42.23 -52.70 15.49
N LEU A 14 -42.00 -51.39 15.70
CA LEU A 14 -42.33 -50.55 16.86
C LEU A 14 -41.83 -50.92 18.28
N ARG A 15 -41.02 -50.02 18.86
CA ARG A 15 -41.41 -49.15 20.00
C ARG A 15 -40.33 -48.12 20.32
N GLY A 16 -40.73 -46.86 20.47
CA GLY A 16 -39.84 -45.73 20.70
C GLY A 16 -39.44 -45.54 22.16
N THR A 17 -38.38 -44.77 22.37
CA THR A 17 -38.23 -43.81 23.48
C THR A 17 -37.41 -42.63 22.97
N ALA A 18 -37.82 -41.44 23.36
CA ALA A 18 -37.29 -40.17 22.91
C ALA A 18 -35.85 -39.95 23.40
N THR A 19 -34.92 -39.73 22.47
CA THR A 19 -33.67 -39.03 22.76
C THR A 19 -33.72 -37.69 22.04
N VAL A 20 -33.90 -36.65 22.84
CA VAL A 20 -33.80 -35.23 22.47
C VAL A 20 -32.50 -35.03 21.68
N PRO A 21 -32.51 -34.45 20.47
CA PRO A 21 -31.28 -34.05 19.84
C PRO A 21 -30.73 -32.88 20.67
N LEU A 22 -29.59 -33.11 21.34
CA LEU A 22 -28.74 -32.04 21.84
C LEU A 22 -28.34 -31.19 20.63
N LEU A 23 -29.16 -30.19 20.33
CA LEU A 23 -28.82 -29.05 19.49
C LEU A 23 -27.66 -28.35 20.21
N LEU A 24 -26.44 -28.77 19.89
CA LEU A 24 -25.26 -27.93 20.04
C LEU A 24 -25.58 -26.64 19.28
N SER A 25 -25.96 -25.62 20.05
CA SER A 25 -26.07 -24.25 19.58
C SER A 25 -24.79 -23.95 18.83
N ARG A 26 -24.92 -23.90 17.51
CA ARG A 26 -23.87 -23.51 16.59
C ARG A 26 -23.64 -22.04 16.89
N ASN A 27 -22.80 -21.77 17.90
CA ASN A 27 -22.28 -20.43 18.17
C ASN A 27 -21.82 -19.91 16.81
N LYS A 28 -22.59 -18.98 16.24
CA LYS A 28 -22.21 -18.29 15.03
C LYS A 28 -20.91 -17.60 15.40
N LEU A 29 -19.79 -18.20 15.00
CA LEU A 29 -18.51 -17.52 14.98
C LEU A 29 -18.75 -16.23 14.21
N VAL A 30 -18.87 -15.13 14.95
CA VAL A 30 -18.99 -13.80 14.37
C VAL A 30 -17.67 -13.60 13.66
N ARG A 31 -17.65 -13.77 12.33
CA ARG A 31 -16.54 -13.35 11.49
C ARG A 31 -16.48 -11.83 11.60
N VAL A 32 -15.69 -11.34 12.56
CA VAL A 32 -15.29 -9.94 12.64
C VAL A 32 -14.39 -9.72 11.42
N SER A 33 -14.97 -9.22 10.34
CA SER A 33 -14.19 -8.75 9.20
C SER A 33 -13.46 -7.47 9.65
N PRO A 34 -12.12 -7.46 9.63
CA PRO A 34 -11.39 -6.25 9.99
C PRO A 34 -11.79 -5.14 9.02
N ARG A 35 -12.31 -4.04 9.56
CA ARG A 35 -12.70 -2.88 8.79
C ARG A 35 -11.52 -1.91 8.71
N ARG A 36 -11.12 -1.58 7.49
CA ARG A 36 -10.04 -0.63 7.20
C ARG A 36 -10.68 0.76 7.11
N TRP A 37 -10.54 1.57 8.15
CA TRP A 37 -11.12 2.92 8.23
C TRP A 37 -10.12 4.03 7.94
N LEU A 38 -8.84 3.71 7.75
CA LEU A 38 -7.81 4.69 7.49
C LEU A 38 -7.10 4.38 6.17
N ASN A 39 -7.19 5.35 5.27
CA ASN A 39 -6.37 5.44 4.07
C ASN A 39 -5.57 6.73 4.16
N LEU A 40 -4.26 6.65 4.01
CA LEU A 40 -3.39 7.81 3.95
C LEU A 40 -3.22 8.24 2.49
N GLN A 41 -3.11 9.55 2.29
CA GLN A 41 -2.66 10.10 1.01
C GLN A 41 -1.18 9.76 0.79
N GLU A 42 -0.73 9.87 -0.47
CA GLU A 42 0.66 9.58 -0.84
C GLU A 42 1.64 10.48 -0.05
N TYR A 43 1.35 11.78 0.06
CA TYR A 43 2.21 12.71 0.79
C TYR A 43 2.29 12.41 2.29
N GLN A 44 1.18 12.01 2.92
CA GLN A 44 1.14 11.68 4.36
C GLN A 44 2.00 10.46 4.64
N SER A 45 1.90 9.48 3.75
CA SER A 45 2.66 8.27 3.84
C SER A 45 4.15 8.50 3.62
N LYS A 46 4.52 9.30 2.61
CA LYS A 46 5.92 9.67 2.36
C LYS A 46 6.53 10.44 3.53
N LYS A 47 5.75 11.32 4.16
CA LYS A 47 6.19 12.00 5.38
C LYS A 47 6.46 11.02 6.51
N LEU A 48 5.55 10.07 6.76
CA LEU A 48 5.74 9.04 7.78
C LEU A 48 6.98 8.18 7.50
N MET A 49 7.21 7.82 6.23
CA MET A 49 8.39 7.08 5.81
C MET A 49 9.69 7.88 6.04
N GLN A 50 9.68 9.17 5.70
CA GLN A 50 10.81 10.07 5.93
C GLN A 50 11.12 10.21 7.42
N ASP A 51 10.09 10.37 8.25
CA ASP A 51 10.22 10.43 9.73
C ASP A 51 10.80 9.12 10.30
N CYS A 52 10.62 8.00 9.60
CA CYS A 52 11.19 6.69 9.96
C CYS A 52 12.59 6.43 9.36
N GLY A 53 13.19 7.40 8.64
CA GLY A 53 14.51 7.27 8.02
C GLY A 53 14.52 6.63 6.63
N VAL A 54 13.36 6.34 6.04
CA VAL A 54 13.30 5.78 4.68
C VAL A 54 13.53 6.88 3.65
N ALA A 55 14.42 6.62 2.69
CA ALA A 55 14.66 7.54 1.59
C ALA A 55 13.42 7.66 0.69
N VAL A 56 12.86 8.86 0.63
CA VAL A 56 11.73 9.22 -0.22
C VAL A 56 12.14 10.34 -1.17
N GLN A 57 11.49 10.41 -2.34
CA GLN A 57 11.65 11.54 -3.26
C GLN A 57 11.44 12.87 -2.52
N ARG A 58 12.17 13.93 -2.86
CA ARG A 58 11.92 15.26 -2.29
C ARG A 58 10.57 15.78 -2.80
N PHE A 59 9.73 16.27 -1.89
CA PHE A 59 8.40 16.77 -2.23
C PHE A 59 7.93 17.89 -1.30
N PHE A 60 6.98 18.67 -1.80
CA PHE A 60 6.15 19.59 -1.03
C PHE A 60 4.67 19.39 -1.40
N VAL A 61 3.80 19.85 -0.53
CA VAL A 61 2.35 19.84 -0.73
C VAL A 61 1.89 21.29 -0.86
N ALA A 62 0.90 21.51 -1.73
CA ALA A 62 0.31 22.81 -1.96
C ALA A 62 -1.21 22.70 -2.03
N ASP A 63 -1.89 23.66 -1.40
CA ASP A 63 -3.35 23.73 -1.36
C ASP A 63 -3.88 24.81 -2.33
N ASN A 64 -2.98 25.65 -2.85
CA ASN A 64 -3.26 26.64 -3.89
C ASN A 64 -2.17 26.65 -4.97
N ALA A 65 -2.47 27.25 -6.13
CA ALA A 65 -1.55 27.23 -7.26
C ALA A 65 -0.30 28.09 -7.04
N SER A 66 -0.37 29.16 -6.24
CA SER A 66 0.79 29.97 -5.89
C SER A 66 1.79 29.17 -5.04
N GLU A 67 1.31 28.46 -4.03
CA GLU A 67 2.12 27.56 -3.22
C GLU A 67 2.74 26.44 -4.06
N ALA A 68 2.02 25.92 -5.07
CA ALA A 68 2.57 24.90 -5.96
C ALA A 68 3.76 25.44 -6.78
N MET A 69 3.69 26.69 -7.23
CA MET A 69 4.78 27.38 -7.92
C MET A 69 5.97 27.64 -7.00
N ASP A 70 5.72 28.11 -5.78
CA ASP A 70 6.77 28.37 -4.79
C ASP A 70 7.44 27.05 -4.35
N ALA A 71 6.66 25.98 -4.17
CA ALA A 71 7.16 24.64 -3.94
C ALA A 71 8.07 24.15 -5.08
N ALA A 72 7.66 24.35 -6.33
CA ALA A 72 8.45 24.00 -7.51
C ALA A 72 9.80 24.75 -7.54
N LYS A 73 9.79 26.06 -7.24
CA LYS A 73 11.02 26.87 -7.13
C LYS A 73 11.91 26.39 -5.98
N ARG A 74 11.34 26.06 -4.82
CA ARG A 74 12.07 25.57 -3.65
C ARG A 74 12.72 24.21 -3.86
N LEU A 75 12.10 23.32 -4.66
CA LEU A 75 12.71 22.02 -5.01
C LEU A 75 14.00 22.20 -5.81
N ASN A 76 14.04 23.22 -6.68
CA ASN A 76 15.16 23.51 -7.57
C ASN A 76 15.66 22.23 -8.29
N ALA A 77 14.71 21.44 -8.80
CA ALA A 77 14.98 20.18 -9.48
C ALA A 77 15.00 20.38 -11.00
N LYS A 78 15.78 19.55 -11.71
CA LYS A 78 15.87 19.56 -13.19
C LYS A 78 14.53 19.27 -13.86
N GLU A 79 13.74 18.39 -13.25
CA GLU A 79 12.40 18.03 -13.69
C GLU A 79 11.51 17.80 -12.46
N ILE A 80 10.25 18.19 -12.59
CA ILE A 80 9.27 18.27 -11.51
C ILE A 80 8.06 17.44 -11.91
N VAL A 81 7.56 16.66 -10.97
CA VAL A 81 6.31 15.91 -11.12
C VAL A 81 5.24 16.52 -10.22
N LEU A 82 4.12 16.91 -10.83
CA LEU A 82 2.90 17.35 -10.15
C LEU A 82 1.93 16.18 -10.06
N LYS A 83 1.51 15.81 -8.86
CA LYS A 83 0.60 14.68 -8.59
C LYS A 83 -0.62 15.12 -7.79
N ALA A 84 -1.81 14.88 -8.35
CA ALA A 84 -3.06 15.04 -7.62
C ALA A 84 -3.14 14.06 -6.43
N GLN A 85 -3.57 14.57 -5.27
CA GLN A 85 -3.72 13.77 -4.07
C GLN A 85 -5.18 13.30 -3.92
N ILE A 86 -5.43 12.06 -4.34
CA ILE A 86 -6.67 11.32 -4.09
C ILE A 86 -6.32 9.91 -3.63
N LEU A 87 -7.21 9.30 -2.85
CA LEU A 87 -7.01 7.94 -2.33
C LEU A 87 -7.13 6.85 -3.40
N ALA A 88 -7.78 7.15 -4.53
CA ALA A 88 -7.94 6.21 -5.62
C ALA A 88 -6.68 6.13 -6.49
N GLY A 89 -6.36 4.92 -6.96
CA GLY A 89 -5.30 4.67 -7.92
C GLY A 89 -5.69 5.05 -9.36
N GLY A 90 -4.75 4.88 -10.30
CA GLY A 90 -5.00 5.14 -11.72
C GLY A 90 -5.03 6.63 -12.11
N ARG A 91 -4.53 7.51 -11.23
CA ARG A 91 -4.47 8.96 -11.42
C ARG A 91 -3.89 9.39 -12.77
N GLY A 92 -2.82 8.75 -13.25
CA GLY A 92 -2.17 9.10 -14.51
C GLY A 92 -3.08 9.00 -15.75
N LYS A 93 -4.08 8.12 -15.73
CA LYS A 93 -5.08 7.97 -16.82
C LYS A 93 -6.43 8.62 -16.48
N GLY A 94 -6.49 9.39 -15.38
CA GLY A 94 -7.71 10.07 -14.97
C GLY A 94 -8.01 11.31 -15.82
N VAL A 95 -9.23 11.82 -15.70
CA VAL A 95 -9.68 13.04 -16.37
C VAL A 95 -10.32 13.95 -15.35
N PHE A 96 -9.98 15.24 -15.41
CA PHE A 96 -10.58 16.27 -14.57
C PHE A 96 -11.81 16.90 -15.23
N ASP A 97 -12.73 17.39 -14.41
CA ASP A 97 -13.87 18.20 -14.86
C ASP A 97 -13.45 19.52 -15.54
N SER A 98 -12.24 20.02 -15.23
CA SER A 98 -11.64 21.17 -15.91
C SER A 98 -11.23 20.91 -17.37
N GLY A 99 -11.32 19.66 -17.84
CA GLY A 99 -10.85 19.21 -19.15
C GLY A 99 -9.39 18.76 -19.17
N LEU A 100 -8.65 18.88 -18.06
CA LEU A 100 -7.28 18.38 -17.95
C LEU A 100 -7.26 16.84 -17.97
N LYS A 101 -6.36 16.26 -18.77
CA LYS A 101 -6.16 14.81 -18.87
C LYS A 101 -4.91 14.40 -18.10
N GLY A 102 -5.07 13.48 -17.16
CA GLY A 102 -4.02 12.97 -16.28
C GLY A 102 -3.99 13.71 -14.94
N GLY A 103 -3.83 12.94 -13.86
CA GLY A 103 -3.58 13.44 -12.50
C GLY A 103 -2.10 13.46 -12.13
N VAL A 104 -1.21 13.17 -13.08
CA VAL A 104 0.25 13.13 -12.90
C VAL A 104 0.88 13.77 -14.13
N HIS A 105 1.60 14.88 -13.94
CA HIS A 105 2.25 15.63 -15.02
C HIS A 105 3.71 15.89 -14.69
N LEU A 106 4.58 15.76 -15.70
CA LEU A 106 5.98 16.17 -15.62
C LEU A 106 6.17 17.51 -16.31
N THR A 107 6.98 18.36 -15.71
CA THR A 107 7.37 19.66 -16.27
C THR A 107 8.75 20.06 -15.75
N LYS A 108 9.47 20.86 -16.54
CA LYS A 108 10.75 21.47 -16.12
C LYS A 108 10.57 22.93 -15.67
N ASP A 109 9.42 23.52 -15.99
CA ASP A 109 9.13 24.92 -15.72
C ASP A 109 8.17 25.07 -14.52
N PRO A 110 8.57 25.77 -13.44
CA PRO A 110 7.70 26.12 -12.33
C PRO A 110 6.43 26.90 -12.70
N ALA A 111 6.46 27.70 -13.78
CA ALA A 111 5.27 28.45 -14.22
C ALA A 111 4.16 27.49 -14.71
N VAL A 112 4.56 26.45 -15.45
CA VAL A 112 3.64 25.38 -15.91
C VAL A 112 3.04 24.62 -14.72
N VAL A 113 3.78 24.46 -13.62
CA VAL A 113 3.24 23.86 -12.37
C VAL A 113 2.05 24.67 -11.85
N GLN A 114 2.12 26.00 -11.87
CA GLN A 114 1.03 26.87 -11.44
C GLN A 114 -0.22 26.69 -12.31
N GLU A 115 -0.05 26.70 -13.63
CA GLU A 115 -1.14 26.52 -14.59
C GLU A 115 -1.84 25.17 -14.44
N LEU A 116 -1.06 24.10 -14.25
CA LEU A 116 -1.59 22.76 -14.02
C LEU A 116 -2.29 22.67 -12.66
N ALA A 117 -1.69 23.21 -11.60
CA ALA A 117 -2.29 23.22 -10.27
C ALA A 117 -3.64 23.95 -10.26
N ASN A 118 -3.77 25.08 -10.98
CA ASN A 118 -5.05 25.78 -11.16
C ASN A 118 -6.14 24.93 -11.83
N LYS A 119 -5.75 24.00 -12.71
CA LYS A 119 -6.68 23.10 -13.39
C LYS A 119 -6.96 21.81 -12.61
N MET A 120 -6.18 21.54 -11.56
CA MET A 120 -6.36 20.36 -10.69
C MET A 120 -7.12 20.71 -9.40
N LEU A 121 -6.67 21.75 -8.70
CA LEU A 121 -7.20 22.13 -7.39
C LEU A 121 -8.64 22.61 -7.51
N GLY A 122 -9.51 22.04 -6.68
CA GLY A 122 -10.95 22.36 -6.65
C GLY A 122 -11.80 21.60 -7.66
N PHE A 123 -11.20 20.91 -8.64
CA PHE A 123 -11.90 20.09 -9.64
C PHE A 123 -11.96 18.62 -9.21
N ASN A 124 -12.92 17.86 -9.75
CA ASN A 124 -12.98 16.42 -9.52
C ASN A 124 -12.12 15.67 -10.52
N LEU A 125 -11.39 14.67 -10.03
CA LEU A 125 -10.60 13.73 -10.82
C LEU A 125 -11.33 12.39 -10.91
N THR A 126 -11.69 12.00 -12.13
CA THR A 126 -12.32 10.71 -12.42
C THR A 126 -11.28 9.73 -12.94
N THR A 127 -11.20 8.56 -12.31
CA THR A 127 -10.34 7.43 -12.67
C THR A 127 -11.16 6.15 -12.78
N LYS A 128 -10.52 5.03 -13.18
CA LYS A 128 -11.18 3.71 -13.18
C LYS A 128 -11.63 3.23 -11.79
N GLN A 129 -11.02 3.77 -10.73
CA GLN A 129 -11.26 3.34 -9.34
C GLN A 129 -12.12 4.32 -8.54
N THR A 130 -12.51 5.45 -9.12
CA THR A 130 -13.40 6.44 -8.47
C THR A 130 -14.84 6.25 -8.93
N PRO A 131 -15.81 6.85 -8.21
CA PRO A 131 -17.16 7.04 -8.73
C PRO A 131 -17.19 7.83 -10.05
N LYS A 132 -18.35 7.84 -10.72
CA LYS A 132 -18.52 8.50 -12.03
C LYS A 132 -18.37 10.02 -11.94
N GLU A 133 -18.77 10.58 -10.81
CA GLU A 133 -18.63 11.98 -10.42
C GLU A 133 -17.19 12.37 -10.05
N GLY A 134 -16.27 11.40 -9.97
CA GLY A 134 -14.88 11.65 -9.60
C GLY A 134 -14.69 11.98 -8.12
N VAL A 135 -13.48 12.41 -7.78
CA VAL A 135 -13.13 12.84 -6.41
C VAL A 135 -12.50 14.21 -6.47
N LYS A 136 -13.00 15.15 -5.65
CA LYS A 136 -12.46 16.51 -5.56
C LYS A 136 -11.01 16.49 -5.11
N VAL A 137 -10.14 17.15 -5.87
CA VAL A 137 -8.73 17.32 -5.54
C VAL A 137 -8.57 18.61 -4.74
N ASN A 138 -8.33 18.49 -3.44
CA ASN A 138 -8.10 19.64 -2.57
C ASN A 138 -6.62 20.01 -2.44
N THR A 139 -5.72 19.04 -2.67
CA THR A 139 -4.28 19.21 -2.47
C THR A 139 -3.52 18.56 -3.62
N VAL A 140 -2.39 19.15 -3.97
CA VAL A 140 -1.46 18.61 -4.97
C VAL A 140 -0.08 18.45 -4.35
N MET A 141 0.65 17.44 -4.80
CA MET A 141 2.04 17.22 -4.40
C MET A 141 2.95 17.59 -5.55
N VAL A 142 3.89 18.49 -5.28
CA VAL A 142 4.97 18.88 -6.18
C VAL A 142 6.22 18.14 -5.72
N ALA A 143 6.83 17.36 -6.60
CA ALA A 143 8.00 16.59 -6.25
C ALA A 143 9.05 16.60 -7.34
N GLU A 144 10.27 16.26 -6.97
CA GLU A 144 11.34 15.96 -7.92
C GLU A 144 10.99 14.73 -8.76
N ALA A 145 11.21 14.84 -10.07
CA ALA A 145 11.22 13.69 -10.96
C ALA A 145 12.60 13.02 -10.88
N LEU A 146 12.61 11.71 -10.63
CA LEU A 146 13.83 10.92 -10.54
C LEU A 146 13.97 10.09 -11.81
N ASP A 147 15.19 9.99 -12.34
CA ASP A 147 15.50 9.10 -13.46
C ASP A 147 15.55 7.66 -12.95
N ILE A 148 14.61 6.85 -13.43
CA ILE A 148 14.37 5.49 -12.98
C ILE A 148 15.20 4.52 -13.83
N SER A 149 16.17 3.83 -13.23
CA SER A 149 16.94 2.79 -13.93
C SER A 149 16.31 1.40 -13.80
N ARG A 150 15.74 1.09 -12.62
CA ARG A 150 15.11 -0.20 -12.33
C ARG A 150 13.99 -0.05 -11.31
N GLU A 151 12.84 -0.66 -11.60
CA GLU A 151 11.68 -0.73 -10.72
C GLU A 151 11.57 -2.12 -10.09
N THR A 152 11.44 -2.15 -8.76
CA THR A 152 11.15 -3.37 -8.01
C THR A 152 9.88 -3.16 -7.18
N TYR A 153 9.16 -4.25 -6.95
CA TYR A 153 8.01 -4.27 -6.04
C TYR A 153 8.47 -4.84 -4.70
N PHE A 154 8.08 -4.18 -3.61
CA PHE A 154 8.34 -4.67 -2.26
C PHE A 154 7.14 -4.37 -1.38
N ALA A 155 6.74 -5.30 -0.53
CA ALA A 155 5.64 -5.12 0.38
C ALA A 155 5.90 -5.84 1.69
N ILE A 156 5.39 -5.28 2.77
CA ILE A 156 5.31 -5.97 4.06
C ILE A 156 3.82 -6.07 4.40
N LEU A 157 3.33 -7.30 4.55
CA LEU A 157 1.93 -7.54 4.87
C LEU A 157 1.78 -8.54 6.01
N MET A 158 0.65 -8.48 6.70
CA MET A 158 0.30 -9.48 7.69
C MET A 158 -0.42 -10.62 6.98
N ASP A 159 0.26 -11.73 6.79
CA ASP A 159 -0.31 -12.91 6.16
C ASP A 159 -1.08 -13.76 7.17
N ARG A 160 -2.22 -14.30 6.72
CA ARG A 160 -3.09 -15.14 7.53
C ARG A 160 -2.66 -16.60 7.54
N ALA A 161 -1.95 -17.08 6.52
CA ALA A 161 -1.45 -18.45 6.54
C ALA A 161 -0.30 -18.58 7.54
N CYS A 162 0.60 -17.59 7.58
CA CYS A 162 1.71 -17.55 8.52
C CYS A 162 1.36 -16.96 9.90
N ASN A 163 0.19 -16.34 10.07
CA ASN A 163 -0.21 -15.59 11.28
C ASN A 163 0.84 -14.56 11.72
N GLY A 164 1.52 -13.93 10.76
CA GLY A 164 2.66 -13.06 11.02
C GLY A 164 2.98 -12.13 9.86
N PRO A 165 3.91 -11.19 10.06
CA PRO A 165 4.41 -10.34 9.00
C PRO A 165 5.19 -11.15 7.95
N VAL A 166 5.00 -10.82 6.68
CA VAL A 166 5.69 -11.43 5.54
C VAL A 166 6.20 -10.31 4.62
N MET A 167 7.46 -10.40 4.22
CA MET A 167 8.03 -9.57 3.15
C MET A 167 7.75 -10.23 1.82
N VAL A 168 7.25 -9.45 0.88
CA VAL A 168 6.95 -9.89 -0.48
C VAL A 168 7.68 -8.98 -1.45
N GLY A 169 8.59 -9.54 -2.23
CA GLY A 169 9.39 -8.82 -3.22
C GLY A 169 9.15 -9.34 -4.63
N SER A 170 9.36 -8.49 -5.63
CA SER A 170 9.45 -8.93 -7.03
C SER A 170 10.43 -8.02 -7.79
N PRO A 171 11.44 -8.60 -8.48
CA PRO A 171 12.47 -7.85 -9.19
C PRO A 171 11.94 -7.11 -10.42
N GLN A 172 10.83 -7.58 -11.00
CA GLN A 172 10.11 -6.95 -12.10
C GLN A 172 8.62 -6.95 -11.76
N GLY A 173 8.09 -5.77 -11.41
CA GLY A 173 6.77 -5.62 -10.79
C GLY A 173 5.67 -6.49 -11.41
N GLY A 174 5.24 -7.52 -10.69
CA GLY A 174 4.12 -8.39 -11.05
C GLY A 174 4.52 -9.74 -11.67
N MET A 175 5.81 -10.04 -11.79
CA MET A 175 6.33 -11.36 -12.20
C MET A 175 7.38 -11.83 -11.18
N ASP A 176 7.41 -13.13 -10.91
CA ASP A 176 8.31 -13.81 -9.95
C ASP A 176 8.27 -13.17 -8.54
N ILE A 177 7.28 -13.60 -7.75
CA ILE A 177 7.04 -13.11 -6.39
C ILE A 177 7.83 -13.96 -5.40
N GLU A 178 8.65 -13.30 -4.60
CA GLU A 178 9.49 -13.86 -3.55
C GLU A 178 8.90 -13.51 -2.18
N GLU A 179 8.87 -14.49 -1.27
CA GLU A 179 8.20 -14.37 0.03
C GLU A 179 9.14 -14.77 1.17
N GLU A 180 9.28 -13.93 2.19
CA GLU A 180 10.06 -14.24 3.40
C GLU A 180 9.23 -13.95 4.66
N VAL A 181 9.04 -14.97 5.51
CA VAL A 181 8.25 -14.87 6.75
C VAL A 181 9.10 -14.23 7.85
N ILE A 182 8.52 -13.26 8.56
CA ILE A 182 9.18 -12.54 9.65
C ILE A 182 8.59 -12.99 10.99
N ASP A 183 9.45 -13.25 11.98
CA ASP A 183 9.02 -13.42 13.36
C ASP A 183 8.63 -12.06 13.95
N ILE A 184 7.42 -11.94 14.50
CA ILE A 184 6.90 -10.69 15.05
C ILE A 184 7.64 -10.22 16.30
N PHE A 185 8.24 -11.13 17.07
CA PHE A 185 8.95 -10.82 18.31
C PHE A 185 10.41 -10.45 18.05
N GLU A 186 11.05 -11.11 17.09
CA GLU A 186 12.45 -10.84 16.72
C GLU A 186 12.56 -9.68 15.71
N GLY A 187 11.53 -9.48 14.88
CA GLY A 187 11.57 -8.52 13.77
C GLY A 187 12.31 -9.05 12.55
N VAL A 188 12.60 -8.18 11.59
CA VAL A 188 13.36 -8.58 10.40
C VAL A 188 14.82 -8.76 10.78
N ARG A 189 15.36 -9.94 10.47
CA ARG A 189 16.77 -10.24 10.65
C ARG A 189 17.57 -9.76 9.44
N ASP A 190 18.82 -9.35 9.67
CA ASP A 190 19.68 -8.85 8.59
C ASP A 190 19.89 -9.88 7.47
N ASP A 191 19.95 -11.18 7.80
CA ASP A 191 20.05 -12.24 6.78
C ASP A 191 18.80 -12.37 5.90
N GLN A 192 17.61 -12.10 6.46
CA GLN A 192 16.36 -12.08 5.69
C GLN A 192 16.32 -10.87 4.76
N ALA A 193 16.74 -9.69 5.25
CA ALA A 193 16.83 -8.48 4.45
C ALA A 193 17.83 -8.64 3.30
N LEU A 194 18.99 -9.25 3.56
CA LEU A 194 20.00 -9.54 2.53
C LEU A 194 19.50 -10.51 1.46
N ARG A 195 18.85 -11.62 1.85
CA ARG A 195 18.26 -12.55 0.89
C ARG A 195 17.22 -11.86 0.01
N MET A 196 16.35 -11.06 0.60
CA MET A 196 15.36 -10.31 -0.14
C MET A 196 16.00 -9.30 -1.10
N ALA A 197 17.02 -8.55 -0.66
CA ALA A 197 17.75 -7.62 -1.52
C ALA A 197 18.43 -8.33 -2.71
N ALA A 198 19.02 -9.50 -2.47
CA ALA A 198 19.64 -10.33 -3.50
C ALA A 198 18.59 -10.87 -4.49
N ASN A 199 17.44 -11.34 -4.00
CA ASN A 199 16.33 -11.83 -4.82
C ASN A 199 15.71 -10.72 -5.69
N LEU A 200 15.64 -9.49 -5.17
CA LEU A 200 15.28 -8.31 -5.94
C LEU A 200 16.36 -7.88 -6.95
N GLY A 201 17.48 -8.60 -7.01
CA GLY A 201 18.57 -8.41 -7.95
C GLY A 201 19.49 -7.24 -7.63
N PHE A 202 19.45 -6.67 -6.42
CA PHE A 202 20.43 -5.67 -6.00
C PHE A 202 21.80 -6.34 -5.78
N LYS A 203 22.88 -5.67 -6.20
CA LYS A 203 24.25 -6.19 -6.08
C LYS A 203 25.20 -5.11 -5.58
N GLY A 204 26.20 -5.51 -4.80
CA GLY A 204 27.30 -4.65 -4.41
C GLY A 204 26.87 -3.54 -3.43
N PRO A 205 27.25 -2.26 -3.63
CA PRO A 205 26.95 -1.20 -2.67
C PRO A 205 25.44 -0.93 -2.53
N LEU A 206 24.66 -1.18 -3.59
CA LEU A 206 23.20 -1.02 -3.57
C LEU A 206 22.53 -2.05 -2.66
N GLU A 207 23.07 -3.26 -2.58
CA GLU A 207 22.53 -4.32 -1.71
C GLU A 207 22.62 -3.92 -0.24
N ARG A 208 23.74 -3.30 0.17
CA ARG A 208 23.89 -2.76 1.53
C ARG A 208 22.95 -1.59 1.82
N GLN A 209 22.74 -0.70 0.85
CA GLN A 209 21.79 0.41 1.01
C GLN A 209 20.36 -0.11 1.17
N VAL A 210 19.95 -1.11 0.39
CA VAL A 210 18.64 -1.76 0.58
C VAL A 210 18.56 -2.40 1.95
N MET A 211 19.57 -3.18 2.35
CA MET A 211 19.60 -3.82 3.66
C MET A 211 19.47 -2.80 4.81
N GLU A 212 20.21 -1.69 4.75
CA GLU A 212 20.15 -0.64 5.76
C GLU A 212 18.76 0.03 5.77
N GLN A 213 18.20 0.32 4.60
CA GLN A 213 16.83 0.83 4.51
C GLN A 213 15.80 -0.17 5.02
N GLU A 214 15.91 -1.46 4.72
CA GLU A 214 14.98 -2.50 5.19
C GLU A 214 15.14 -2.81 6.68
N SER A 215 16.36 -2.74 7.22
CA SER A 215 16.65 -2.98 8.64
C SER A 215 16.25 -1.78 9.50
N GLU A 216 16.57 -0.55 9.08
CA GLU A 216 16.07 0.67 9.72
C GLU A 216 14.55 0.80 9.58
N ARG A 217 14.00 0.42 8.42
CA ARG A 217 12.55 0.31 8.22
C ARG A 217 12.01 -0.71 9.20
N SER A 218 12.52 -1.93 9.27
CA SER A 218 11.95 -2.91 10.20
C SER A 218 12.08 -2.48 11.66
N THR A 219 13.22 -1.96 12.14
CA THR A 219 13.30 -1.57 13.55
C THR A 219 12.52 -0.29 13.88
N LYS A 220 12.61 0.78 13.09
CA LYS A 220 11.93 2.07 13.38
C LYS A 220 10.50 2.11 12.84
N THR A 221 10.25 1.57 11.66
CA THR A 221 8.91 1.43 11.07
C THR A 221 8.14 0.33 11.79
N THR A 222 8.72 -0.81 12.19
CA THR A 222 8.00 -1.73 13.11
C THR A 222 7.89 -1.13 14.51
N CYS A 223 8.83 -0.37 15.07
CA CYS A 223 8.58 0.24 16.39
C CYS A 223 7.55 1.39 16.35
N THR A 224 7.49 2.17 15.25
CA THR A 224 6.58 3.32 15.09
C THR A 224 5.26 2.92 14.45
N LEU A 225 5.23 2.06 13.43
CA LEU A 225 4.03 1.35 13.00
C LEU A 225 3.56 0.35 14.05
N THR A 226 4.31 -0.51 14.71
CA THR A 226 3.73 -1.36 15.78
C THR A 226 3.27 -0.53 17.00
N ARG A 227 3.84 0.68 17.25
CA ARG A 227 3.28 1.64 18.24
C ARG A 227 2.08 2.47 17.75
N LEU A 228 1.97 2.79 16.46
CA LEU A 228 0.83 3.52 15.88
C LEU A 228 -0.28 2.57 15.39
N LEU A 229 0.09 1.34 15.06
CA LEU A 229 -0.51 0.40 14.12
C LEU A 229 -0.05 -1.02 14.47
N SER A 230 -0.54 -1.57 15.58
CA SER A 230 -0.51 -3.02 15.84
C SER A 230 -1.34 -3.83 14.82
N THR A 231 -1.74 -3.23 13.70
CA THR A 231 -2.67 -3.72 12.69
C THR A 231 -2.44 -3.06 11.31
N ALA A 232 -1.20 -2.87 10.86
CA ALA A 232 -0.99 -2.58 9.44
C ALA A 232 -1.28 -3.85 8.62
N CYS A 233 -2.26 -3.80 7.71
CA CYS A 233 -2.72 -4.99 6.99
C CYS A 233 -1.96 -5.20 5.68
N MET A 234 -1.50 -4.13 5.02
CA MET A 234 -0.55 -4.15 3.91
C MET A 234 0.19 -2.81 3.81
N LEU A 235 1.51 -2.85 3.77
CA LEU A 235 2.39 -1.79 3.28
C LEU A 235 2.85 -2.22 1.88
N GLY A 236 2.22 -1.69 0.83
CA GLY A 236 2.63 -1.93 -0.55
C GLY A 236 3.53 -0.81 -1.03
N PHE A 237 4.79 -1.11 -1.29
CA PHE A 237 5.73 -0.21 -1.95
C PHE A 237 5.75 -0.58 -3.44
N SER A 238 5.12 0.27 -4.25
CA SER A 238 5.22 0.16 -5.69
C SER A 238 6.37 1.05 -6.13
N GLY A 239 7.51 0.44 -6.47
CA GLY A 239 8.69 1.17 -6.97
C GLY A 239 9.66 1.53 -5.85
N THR A 240 10.43 0.53 -5.41
CA THR A 240 11.76 0.77 -4.87
C THR A 240 12.67 0.97 -6.09
N LEU A 241 13.16 2.20 -6.24
CA LEU A 241 13.76 2.70 -7.46
C LEU A 241 15.24 2.99 -7.26
N ALA A 242 16.08 2.39 -8.10
CA ALA A 242 17.47 2.80 -8.21
C ALA A 242 17.53 4.05 -9.10
N ALA A 243 17.70 5.23 -8.51
CA ALA A 243 18.04 6.46 -9.21
C ALA A 243 19.48 6.83 -8.82
N GLU A 244 20.36 7.01 -9.80
CA GLU A 244 21.76 7.43 -9.60
C GLU A 244 22.45 6.78 -8.38
N ALA A 245 22.51 5.44 -8.36
CA ALA A 245 23.14 4.65 -7.31
C ALA A 245 22.54 4.77 -5.89
N SER A 246 21.29 5.22 -5.77
CA SER A 246 20.53 5.29 -4.51
C SER A 246 19.17 4.63 -4.63
N VAL A 247 18.71 4.00 -3.56
CA VAL A 247 17.40 3.35 -3.49
C VAL A 247 16.37 4.31 -2.89
N VAL A 248 15.30 4.60 -3.62
CA VAL A 248 14.29 5.60 -3.23
C VAL A 248 12.87 5.07 -3.41
N CYS A 249 12.00 5.34 -2.43
CA CYS A 249 10.56 5.04 -2.54
C CYS A 249 9.80 6.17 -3.24
N VAL A 250 9.19 5.88 -4.40
CA VAL A 250 8.54 6.88 -5.27
C VAL A 250 7.01 6.79 -5.26
N ALA A 251 6.44 5.62 -5.00
CA ALA A 251 5.00 5.48 -4.78
C ALA A 251 4.71 4.52 -3.62
N PHE A 252 3.64 4.81 -2.90
CA PHE A 252 3.27 4.07 -1.71
C PHE A 252 1.76 3.97 -1.57
N ILE A 253 1.31 2.78 -1.18
CA ILE A 253 -0.07 2.49 -0.84
C ILE A 253 -0.07 1.87 0.55
N SER A 254 -0.60 2.60 1.54
CA SER A 254 -0.93 2.02 2.85
C SER A 254 -2.39 1.67 2.94
N ALA A 255 -2.67 0.47 3.47
CA ALA A 255 -3.97 0.12 3.98
C ALA A 255 -3.86 -0.22 5.48
N ILE A 256 -4.44 0.63 6.32
CA ILE A 256 -4.35 0.52 7.77
C ILE A 256 -5.67 -0.06 8.33
N ASN A 257 -5.57 -1.06 9.20
CA ASN A 257 -6.70 -1.63 9.90
C ASN A 257 -6.86 -0.94 11.28
N ASP A 258 -8.08 -0.50 11.61
CA ASP A 258 -8.34 0.49 12.68
C ASP A 258 -8.62 -0.15 14.05
N SER A 259 -8.71 -1.48 14.12
CA SER A 259 -9.17 -2.20 15.34
C SER A 259 -8.32 -1.92 16.59
N LEU A 260 -7.11 -1.40 16.44
CA LEU A 260 -6.18 -1.06 17.52
C LEU A 260 -5.42 0.26 17.22
N MET A 261 -6.09 1.26 16.66
CA MET A 261 -5.48 2.59 16.48
C MET A 261 -5.01 3.14 17.83
N CYS A 262 -3.70 3.34 17.97
CA CYS A 262 -3.12 3.88 19.20
C CYS A 262 -3.53 5.36 19.37
N ARG A 263 -3.53 5.89 20.62
CA ARG A 263 -4.00 7.25 20.96
C ARG A 263 -3.32 8.36 20.13
N ASN A 264 -2.12 8.11 19.58
CA ASN A 264 -1.34 9.07 18.77
C ASN A 264 -1.80 9.23 17.31
N CYS A 265 -2.70 8.39 16.79
CA CYS A 265 -3.15 8.48 15.40
C CYS A 265 -4.29 9.50 15.16
N ARG A 266 -4.80 10.15 16.21
CA ARG A 266 -5.90 11.15 16.08
C ARG A 266 -5.52 12.38 15.25
N GLY A 267 -4.22 12.70 15.15
CA GLY A 267 -3.74 13.84 14.35
C GLY A 267 -3.85 13.64 12.84
N TYR A 268 -3.97 12.39 12.36
CA TYR A 268 -4.09 12.07 10.94
C TYR A 268 -5.55 11.84 10.48
N LYS A 269 -6.51 11.90 11.41
CA LYS A 269 -7.96 11.98 11.11
C LYS A 269 -8.36 13.43 10.91
N ARG A 270 -7.98 14.04 9.78
CA ARG A 270 -8.65 15.23 9.23
C ARG A 270 -8.63 15.17 7.72
#